data_AF-A0A327X0D2-F1
#
_entry.id   AF-A0A327X0D2-F1
#
_cell.length_a   1.000
_cell.length_b   1.000
_cell.length_c   1.000
_cell.angle_alpha   90.00
_cell.angle_beta   90.00
_cell.angle_gamma   90.00
#
_symmetry.space_group_name_H-M   'P 1'
#
loop_
_entity.id
_entity.type
_entity.pdbx_description
1 polymer ?
#
loop_
_entity_poly.entity_id
_entity_poly.type
_entity_poly.pdbx_seq_one_letter_code
_entity_poly.pdbx_strand_id
1 'polypeptide(L)'
;MTFKRSYVATTAIALTAVLSGCQQTPPTGPDYGGPRAAYSEWTCHGEPVLAQFYGARVVISDSQSSRWLDRGTQVGQVFRGNGHSVRFRDDSMQWTRGDETLSCTPRDWPQAWQEAAAASPKVHFRAQGPQQSWVFQLQGKDVSIQASDDFGDIESRRLPAGEGDYYLDMWTFNIQTQQDRMRIQILDGLCRNQRDQIPYPSSIQINWNDQVLQGCGRWLAKSGYRP
;
A
#
# COMPACT_ATOMS: atom_id res chain seq x y z
N MET A 1 70.53 -63.97 -4.26
CA MET A 1 69.18 -63.87 -3.68
C MET A 1 68.60 -62.53 -4.07
N THR A 2 67.55 -62.58 -4.89
CA THR A 2 66.92 -61.48 -5.61
C THR A 2 65.82 -60.86 -4.75
N PHE A 3 65.92 -59.57 -4.44
CA PHE A 3 64.81 -58.82 -3.85
C PHE A 3 64.35 -57.71 -4.80
N LYS A 4 63.09 -57.86 -5.22
CA LYS A 4 62.28 -56.94 -6.00
C LYS A 4 62.11 -55.61 -5.26
N ARG A 5 62.17 -54.48 -5.98
CA ARG A 5 61.49 -53.25 -5.58
C ARG A 5 60.57 -52.80 -6.71
N SER A 6 59.28 -53.04 -6.49
CA SER A 6 58.18 -52.49 -7.25
C SER A 6 58.01 -51.02 -6.83
N TYR A 7 58.10 -50.09 -7.78
CA TYR A 7 57.69 -48.72 -7.56
C TYR A 7 56.23 -48.57 -7.99
N VAL A 8 55.36 -48.32 -7.01
CA VAL A 8 53.97 -47.94 -7.23
C VAL A 8 53.96 -46.43 -7.44
N ALA A 9 53.68 -46.00 -8.67
CA ALA A 9 53.43 -44.59 -8.99
C ALA A 9 52.05 -44.21 -8.45
N THR A 10 52.01 -43.44 -7.37
CA THR A 10 50.78 -42.89 -6.81
C THR A 10 50.43 -41.61 -7.57
N THR A 11 49.54 -41.71 -8.54
CA THR A 11 49.00 -40.56 -9.26
C THR A 11 47.97 -39.86 -8.37
N ALA A 12 48.36 -38.73 -7.76
CA ALA A 12 47.43 -37.87 -7.05
C ALA A 12 46.57 -37.10 -8.07
N ILE A 13 45.32 -37.53 -8.27
CA ILE A 13 44.33 -36.79 -9.04
C ILE A 13 43.75 -35.72 -8.12
N ALA A 14 44.15 -34.46 -8.33
CA ALA A 14 43.49 -33.32 -7.72
C ALA A 14 42.11 -33.13 -8.37
N LEU A 15 41.06 -33.57 -7.68
CA LEU A 15 39.69 -33.18 -8.02
C LEU A 15 39.49 -31.71 -7.64
N THR A 16 39.66 -30.81 -8.61
CA THR A 16 39.09 -29.46 -8.55
C THR A 16 37.58 -29.57 -8.68
N ALA A 17 36.88 -29.64 -7.55
CA ALA A 17 35.44 -29.44 -7.51
C ALA A 17 35.15 -27.98 -7.88
N VAL A 18 34.72 -27.76 -9.13
CA VAL A 18 34.13 -26.49 -9.54
C VAL A 18 32.79 -26.39 -8.81
N LEU A 19 32.78 -25.69 -7.68
CA LEU A 19 31.57 -25.18 -7.07
C LEU A 19 30.97 -24.19 -8.06
N SER A 20 30.14 -24.69 -8.98
CA SER A 20 29.16 -23.89 -9.69
C SER A 20 28.16 -23.39 -8.65
N GLY A 21 28.54 -22.33 -7.94
CA GLY A 21 27.58 -21.56 -7.17
C GLY A 21 26.51 -21.10 -8.14
N CYS A 22 25.29 -21.56 -7.95
CA CYS A 22 24.10 -20.96 -8.51
C CYS A 22 24.01 -19.52 -7.96
N GLN A 23 24.82 -18.60 -8.48
CA GLN A 23 24.51 -17.18 -8.45
C GLN A 23 23.33 -17.02 -9.40
N GLN A 24 22.12 -17.19 -8.85
CA GLN A 24 20.93 -16.60 -9.43
C GLN A 24 21.16 -15.09 -9.39
N THR A 25 21.76 -14.56 -10.46
CA THR A 25 21.75 -13.13 -10.73
C THR A 25 20.27 -12.74 -10.79
N PRO A 26 19.78 -11.89 -9.88
CA PRO A 26 18.41 -11.41 -9.98
C PRO A 26 18.23 -10.77 -11.35
N PRO A 27 17.13 -11.04 -12.08
CA PRO A 27 16.91 -10.44 -13.37
C PRO A 27 16.89 -8.92 -13.23
N THR A 28 17.89 -8.27 -13.84
CA THR A 28 17.97 -6.82 -14.08
C THR A 28 17.05 -6.47 -15.26
N GLY A 29 15.75 -6.76 -15.11
CA GLY A 29 14.73 -6.01 -15.82
C GLY A 29 14.68 -4.58 -15.28
N PRO A 30 14.09 -3.62 -16.00
CA PRO A 30 13.85 -2.30 -15.43
C PRO A 30 12.89 -2.46 -14.24
N ASP A 31 13.44 -2.38 -13.04
CA ASP A 31 12.71 -2.37 -11.78
C ASP A 31 12.05 -0.99 -11.63
N TYR A 32 10.87 -0.84 -12.24
CA TYR A 32 9.97 0.29 -12.01
C TYR A 32 9.21 0.17 -10.67
N GLY A 33 9.62 -0.75 -9.79
CA GLY A 33 8.94 -1.10 -8.55
C GLY A 33 9.83 -0.95 -7.32
N GLY A 34 10.25 0.28 -7.01
CA GLY A 34 10.61 0.59 -5.62
C GLY A 34 9.51 0.04 -4.69
N PRO A 35 9.85 -0.46 -3.48
CA PRO A 35 8.88 -1.12 -2.61
C PRO A 35 7.76 -0.12 -2.26
N ARG A 36 6.66 -0.20 -2.99
CA ARG A 36 5.46 0.63 -2.80
C ARG A 36 4.98 0.45 -1.37
N ALA A 37 4.44 1.52 -0.78
CA ALA A 37 3.86 1.42 0.55
C ALA A 37 2.71 0.39 0.56
N ALA A 38 2.99 -0.79 1.10
CA ALA A 38 1.95 -1.74 1.49
C ALA A 38 1.27 -1.21 2.74
N TYR A 39 0.01 -1.52 2.94
CA TYR A 39 -0.68 -1.15 4.17
C TYR A 39 -1.58 -2.27 4.68
N SER A 40 -1.84 -2.25 5.97
CA SER A 40 -2.85 -3.06 6.63
C SER A 40 -3.66 -2.20 7.59
N GLU A 41 -4.92 -2.57 7.77
CA GLU A 41 -5.89 -1.80 8.56
C GLU A 41 -6.40 -2.66 9.71
N TRP A 42 -6.42 -2.08 10.89
CA TRP A 42 -6.66 -2.78 12.15
C TRP A 42 -7.67 -2.02 12.99
N THR A 43 -8.32 -2.74 13.89
CA THR A 43 -9.13 -2.19 14.96
C THR A 43 -8.47 -2.56 16.28
N CYS A 44 -7.97 -1.58 17.02
CA CYS A 44 -7.36 -1.75 18.34
C CYS A 44 -8.30 -1.18 19.40
N HIS A 45 -8.93 -2.04 20.22
CA HIS A 45 -9.92 -1.59 21.23
C HIS A 45 -11.03 -0.68 20.65
N GLY A 46 -11.49 -0.96 19.43
CA GLY A 46 -12.51 -0.16 18.74
C GLY A 46 -11.97 1.05 17.96
N GLU A 47 -10.69 1.40 18.10
CA GLU A 47 -10.08 2.49 17.33
C GLU A 47 -9.50 2.00 16.00
N PRO A 48 -9.76 2.69 14.87
CA PRO A 48 -9.14 2.36 13.59
C PRO A 48 -7.67 2.75 13.57
N VAL A 49 -6.83 1.77 13.24
CA VAL A 49 -5.37 1.93 13.12
C VAL A 49 -4.92 1.51 11.73
N LEU A 50 -4.08 2.34 11.11
CA LEU A 50 -3.45 2.07 9.83
C LEU A 50 -1.96 1.78 10.03
N ALA A 51 -1.48 0.69 9.46
CA ALA A 51 -0.06 0.38 9.35
C ALA A 51 0.39 0.57 7.89
N GLN A 52 1.36 1.44 7.63
CA GLN A 52 1.95 1.64 6.31
C GLN A 52 3.41 1.20 6.32
N PHE A 53 3.77 0.26 5.45
CA PHE A 53 5.08 -0.38 5.41
C PHE A 53 5.98 0.26 4.35
N TYR A 54 7.17 0.65 4.77
CA TYR A 54 8.22 1.25 3.95
C TYR A 54 9.49 0.41 4.11
N GLY A 55 9.50 -0.78 3.48
CA GLY A 55 10.60 -1.74 3.61
C GLY A 55 10.80 -2.22 5.05
N ALA A 56 11.89 -1.76 5.68
CA ALA A 56 12.22 -2.09 7.07
C ALA A 56 11.55 -1.16 8.11
N ARG A 57 10.67 -0.26 7.69
CA ARG A 57 9.94 0.67 8.57
C ARG A 57 8.44 0.48 8.46
N VAL A 58 7.73 0.83 9.51
CA VAL A 58 6.28 0.96 9.49
C VAL A 58 5.86 2.27 10.13
N VAL A 59 4.91 2.95 9.52
CA VAL A 59 4.17 4.05 10.15
C VAL A 59 2.88 3.49 10.71
N ILE A 60 2.71 3.56 12.02
CA ILE A 60 1.46 3.23 12.69
C ILE A 60 0.71 4.53 12.94
N SER A 61 -0.52 4.62 12.46
CA SER A 61 -1.37 5.80 12.60
C SER A 61 -2.70 5.40 13.21
N ASP A 62 -3.02 5.97 14.37
CA ASP A 62 -4.35 5.90 15.01
C ASP A 62 -5.16 7.14 14.62
N SER A 63 -6.20 7.55 15.35
CA SER A 63 -6.98 8.77 15.05
C SER A 63 -6.27 10.10 15.40
N GLN A 64 -5.23 10.08 16.23
CA GLN A 64 -4.62 11.28 16.81
C GLN A 64 -3.16 11.48 16.41
N SER A 65 -2.47 10.41 16.02
CA SER A 65 -1.03 10.40 15.95
C SER A 65 -0.49 9.41 14.92
N SER A 66 0.75 9.65 14.50
CA SER A 66 1.50 8.76 13.64
C SER A 66 2.90 8.53 14.22
N ARG A 67 3.39 7.30 14.13
CA ARG A 67 4.66 6.88 14.71
C ARG A 67 5.43 6.03 13.72
N TRP A 68 6.67 6.45 13.46
CA TRP A 68 7.65 5.65 12.74
C TRP A 68 8.24 4.61 13.67
N LEU A 69 8.22 3.35 13.24
CA LEU A 69 8.83 2.23 13.94
C LEU A 69 9.77 1.51 12.97
N ASP A 70 10.96 1.16 13.47
CA ASP A 70 11.96 0.43 12.70
C ASP A 70 11.85 -1.06 13.00
N ARG A 71 12.14 -1.89 11.99
CA ARG A 71 12.21 -3.35 12.16
C ARG A 71 13.32 -3.69 13.15
N GLY A 72 12.99 -4.47 14.18
CA GLY A 72 13.98 -4.97 15.13
C GLY A 72 14.96 -5.97 14.50
N THR A 73 16.02 -6.31 15.24
CA THR A 73 17.05 -7.29 14.84
C THR A 73 16.56 -8.76 14.88
N GLN A 74 15.37 -9.01 15.40
CA GLN A 74 14.83 -10.36 15.52
C GLN A 74 14.09 -10.81 14.26
N VAL A 75 14.24 -12.09 13.93
CA VAL A 75 13.42 -12.78 12.92
C VAL A 75 11.94 -12.64 13.31
N GLY A 76 11.16 -11.92 12.50
CA GLY A 76 9.73 -11.68 12.73
C GLY A 76 9.24 -10.36 12.16
N GLN A 77 7.92 -10.16 12.18
CA GLN A 77 7.24 -8.92 11.81
C GLN A 77 7.07 -8.00 13.03
N VAL A 78 8.19 -7.70 13.71
CA VAL A 78 8.21 -6.85 14.91
C VAL A 78 8.94 -5.53 14.62
N PHE A 79 8.27 -4.42 14.92
CA PHE A 79 8.76 -3.05 14.72
C PHE A 79 8.76 -2.29 16.05
N ARG A 80 9.76 -1.44 16.30
CA ARG A 80 9.96 -0.72 17.57
C ARG A 80 10.42 0.71 17.33
N GLY A 81 10.09 1.62 18.26
CA GLY A 81 10.58 3.00 18.25
C GLY A 81 9.91 3.86 19.33
N ASN A 82 10.68 4.73 20.00
CA ASN A 82 10.17 5.73 20.97
C ASN A 82 9.19 5.19 22.03
N GLY A 83 9.47 4.04 22.66
CA GLY A 83 8.56 3.44 23.65
C GLY A 83 7.31 2.78 23.05
N HIS A 84 7.25 2.61 21.73
CA HIS A 84 6.22 1.86 21.04
C HIS A 84 6.79 0.58 20.43
N SER A 85 5.94 -0.45 20.30
CA SER A 85 6.25 -1.62 19.50
C SER A 85 5.01 -2.19 18.83
N VAL A 86 5.16 -2.73 17.62
CA VAL A 86 4.11 -3.47 16.95
C VAL A 86 4.62 -4.83 16.53
N ARG A 87 3.80 -5.85 16.76
CA ARG A 87 4.02 -7.22 16.28
C ARG A 87 2.83 -7.64 15.44
N PHE A 88 3.08 -7.91 14.17
CA PHE A 88 2.09 -8.48 13.26
C PHE A 88 2.15 -10.02 13.30
N ARG A 89 0.96 -10.62 13.18
CA ARG A 89 0.69 -12.04 12.93
C ARG A 89 -0.38 -12.11 11.83
N ASP A 90 -0.64 -13.30 11.32
CA ASP A 90 -1.50 -13.51 10.14
C ASP A 90 -2.87 -12.81 10.25
N ASP A 91 -3.53 -12.92 11.40
CA ASP A 91 -4.88 -12.41 11.66
C ASP A 91 -4.96 -11.47 12.87
N SER A 92 -3.82 -11.04 13.40
CA SER A 92 -3.77 -10.24 14.62
C SER A 92 -2.55 -9.33 14.67
N MET A 93 -2.72 -8.19 15.34
CA MET A 93 -1.63 -7.26 15.61
C MET A 93 -1.61 -6.96 17.11
N GLN A 94 -0.43 -6.98 17.73
CA GLN A 94 -0.23 -6.46 19.09
C GLN A 94 0.49 -5.12 18.99
N TRP A 95 -0.08 -4.09 19.61
CA TRP A 95 0.51 -2.75 19.64
C TRP A 95 0.75 -2.29 21.06
N THR A 96 2.01 -2.09 21.42
CA THR A 96 2.42 -1.50 22.70
C THR A 96 2.68 0.00 22.52
N ARG A 97 2.09 0.81 23.40
CA ARG A 97 2.23 2.27 23.49
C ARG A 97 2.58 2.63 24.93
N GLY A 98 3.86 2.91 25.19
CA GLY A 98 4.34 3.06 26.56
C GLY A 98 4.14 1.77 27.34
N ASP A 99 3.39 1.84 28.44
CA ASP A 99 3.11 0.69 29.32
C ASP A 99 1.84 -0.08 28.92
N GLU A 100 1.07 0.43 27.95
CA GLU A 100 -0.17 -0.19 27.48
C GLU A 100 0.10 -1.13 26.30
N THR A 101 -0.48 -2.34 26.30
CA THR A 101 -0.47 -3.24 25.15
C THR A 101 -1.88 -3.54 24.69
N LEU A 102 -2.16 -3.22 23.43
CA LEU A 102 -3.44 -3.36 22.76
C LEU A 102 -3.43 -4.60 21.87
N SER A 103 -4.52 -5.36 21.91
CA SER A 103 -4.79 -6.41 20.93
C SER A 103 -5.65 -5.85 19.81
N CYS A 104 -5.25 -6.10 18.57
CA CYS A 104 -5.90 -5.56 17.39
C CYS A 104 -6.25 -6.66 16.41
N THR A 105 -7.41 -6.52 15.78
CA THR A 105 -7.91 -7.42 14.74
C THR A 105 -7.95 -6.70 13.39
N PRO A 106 -7.94 -7.42 12.26
CA PRO A 106 -8.17 -6.82 10.96
C PRO A 106 -9.46 -6.00 10.98
N ARG A 107 -9.40 -4.81 10.37
CA ARG A 107 -10.54 -3.91 10.35
C ARG A 107 -11.45 -4.23 9.17
N ASP A 108 -12.73 -4.45 9.47
CA ASP A 108 -13.76 -4.51 8.45
C ASP A 108 -13.92 -3.16 7.76
N TRP A 109 -14.07 -3.18 6.44
CA TRP A 109 -14.34 -1.97 5.69
C TRP A 109 -15.78 -1.51 5.91
N PRO A 110 -16.07 -0.20 5.88
CA PRO A 110 -17.46 0.25 5.91
C PRO A 110 -18.23 -0.33 4.71
N GLN A 111 -19.52 -0.60 4.88
CA GLN A 111 -20.35 -1.29 3.88
C GLN A 111 -20.22 -0.71 2.46
N ALA A 112 -20.27 0.61 2.31
CA ALA A 112 -20.12 1.28 1.00
C ALA A 112 -18.79 1.00 0.28
N TRP A 113 -17.73 0.66 1.03
CA TRP A 113 -16.43 0.28 0.48
C TRP A 113 -16.40 -1.21 0.10
N GLN A 114 -17.06 -2.07 0.89
CA GLN A 114 -17.22 -3.48 0.56
C GLN A 114 -18.05 -3.66 -0.71
N GLU A 115 -19.17 -2.93 -0.82
CA GLU A 115 -20.03 -2.92 -2.01
C GLU A 115 -19.28 -2.44 -3.24
N ALA A 116 -18.50 -1.36 -3.13
CA ALA A 116 -17.66 -0.88 -4.23
C ALA A 116 -16.61 -1.92 -4.65
N ALA A 117 -15.99 -2.62 -3.69
CA ALA A 117 -15.02 -3.66 -3.99
C ALA A 117 -15.64 -4.91 -4.66
N ALA A 118 -16.92 -5.17 -4.39
CA ALA A 118 -17.70 -6.25 -4.98
C ALA A 118 -18.41 -5.86 -6.29
N ALA A 119 -18.45 -4.58 -6.64
CA ALA A 119 -19.16 -4.08 -7.83
C ALA A 119 -18.58 -4.61 -9.15
N SER A 120 -19.43 -4.65 -10.18
CA SER A 120 -19.05 -4.96 -11.56
C SER A 120 -19.46 -3.80 -12.48
N PRO A 121 -18.53 -3.17 -13.24
CA PRO A 121 -17.10 -3.46 -13.29
C PRO A 121 -16.40 -3.13 -11.95
N LYS A 122 -15.27 -3.81 -11.71
CA LYS A 122 -14.56 -3.71 -10.44
C LYS A 122 -14.03 -2.29 -10.21
N VAL A 123 -14.38 -1.71 -9.05
CA VAL A 123 -13.77 -0.46 -8.58
C VAL A 123 -12.34 -0.76 -8.11
N HIS A 124 -11.38 -0.04 -8.67
CA HIS A 124 -9.97 -0.15 -8.31
C HIS A 124 -9.60 0.78 -7.15
N PHE A 125 -10.14 1.98 -7.13
CA PHE A 125 -9.92 2.97 -6.09
C PHE A 125 -11.22 3.68 -5.74
N ARG A 126 -11.39 3.98 -4.45
CA ARG A 126 -12.49 4.83 -3.98
C ARG A 126 -11.93 5.89 -3.04
N ALA A 127 -12.53 7.07 -3.07
CA ALA A 127 -12.26 8.14 -2.12
C ALA A 127 -13.53 8.93 -1.79
N GLN A 128 -13.46 9.70 -0.71
CA GLN A 128 -14.52 10.60 -0.29
C GLN A 128 -13.93 11.93 0.20
N GLY A 129 -14.67 13.00 -0.08
CA GLY A 129 -14.36 14.33 0.43
C GLY A 129 -14.75 14.52 1.90
N PRO A 130 -14.42 15.70 2.48
CA PRO A 130 -14.86 16.09 3.80
C PRO A 130 -16.37 15.94 3.92
N GLN A 131 -16.81 15.34 5.03
CA GLN A 131 -18.22 15.12 5.33
C GLN A 131 -19.02 14.37 4.25
N GLN A 132 -18.35 13.61 3.37
CA GLN A 132 -18.98 12.91 2.24
C GLN A 132 -19.67 13.86 1.25
N SER A 133 -19.25 15.13 1.20
CA SER A 133 -19.70 16.11 0.19
C SER A 133 -19.50 15.60 -1.24
N TRP A 134 -18.55 14.69 -1.45
CA TRP A 134 -18.41 13.98 -2.70
C TRP A 134 -17.79 12.58 -2.52
N VAL A 135 -18.02 11.72 -3.51
CA VAL A 135 -17.46 10.38 -3.65
C VAL A 135 -16.80 10.24 -5.02
N PHE A 136 -15.58 9.70 -5.03
CA PHE A 136 -14.84 9.37 -6.24
C PHE A 136 -14.65 7.86 -6.37
N GLN A 137 -14.77 7.33 -7.57
CA GLN A 137 -14.41 5.95 -7.89
C GLN A 137 -13.63 5.89 -9.20
N LEU A 138 -12.63 5.00 -9.24
CA LEU A 138 -11.88 4.63 -10.45
C LEU A 138 -12.25 3.19 -10.82
N GLN A 139 -12.76 2.96 -12.02
CA GLN A 139 -13.23 1.68 -12.54
C GLN A 139 -12.59 1.42 -13.91
N GLY A 140 -11.50 0.66 -13.95
CA GLY A 140 -10.75 0.46 -15.19
C GLY A 140 -10.21 1.78 -15.74
N LYS A 141 -10.68 2.18 -16.94
CA LYS A 141 -10.36 3.45 -17.61
C LYS A 141 -11.47 4.50 -17.46
N ASP A 142 -12.40 4.31 -16.53
CA ASP A 142 -13.43 5.29 -16.22
C ASP A 142 -13.27 5.81 -14.80
N VAL A 143 -13.62 7.08 -14.60
CA VAL A 143 -13.82 7.66 -13.27
C VAL A 143 -15.26 8.08 -13.10
N SER A 144 -15.76 7.95 -11.88
CA SER A 144 -17.03 8.55 -11.49
C SER A 144 -16.82 9.48 -10.29
N ILE A 145 -17.48 10.64 -10.36
CA ILE A 145 -17.56 11.57 -9.24
C ILE A 145 -19.04 11.90 -9.00
N GLN A 146 -19.43 11.81 -7.73
CA GLN A 146 -20.73 12.24 -7.25
C GLN A 146 -20.47 13.32 -6.21
N ALA A 147 -20.91 14.54 -6.46
CA ALA A 147 -20.75 15.66 -5.55
C ALA A 147 -22.14 16.21 -5.18
N SER A 148 -22.35 16.51 -3.91
CA SER A 148 -23.49 17.31 -3.46
C SER A 148 -23.09 18.78 -3.52
N ASP A 149 -23.91 19.61 -4.13
CA ASP A 149 -23.76 21.06 -3.96
C ASP A 149 -24.31 21.53 -2.61
N ASP A 150 -24.14 22.81 -2.31
CA ASP A 150 -24.61 23.45 -1.07
C ASP A 150 -26.14 23.46 -0.93
N PHE A 151 -26.87 23.14 -2.01
CA PHE A 151 -28.33 23.09 -2.05
C PHE A 151 -28.87 21.64 -1.99
N GLY A 152 -27.98 20.65 -1.94
CA GLY A 152 -28.31 19.23 -1.83
C GLY A 152 -28.55 18.53 -3.17
N ASP A 153 -28.34 19.22 -4.31
CA ASP A 153 -28.39 18.58 -5.61
C ASP A 153 -27.13 17.74 -5.84
N ILE A 154 -27.34 16.50 -6.30
CA ILE A 154 -26.24 15.56 -6.55
C ILE A 154 -25.82 15.66 -8.02
N GLU A 155 -24.67 16.28 -8.26
CA GLU A 155 -24.01 16.23 -9.54
C GLU A 155 -23.22 14.93 -9.69
N SER A 156 -23.65 14.08 -10.62
CA SER A 156 -22.93 12.85 -10.99
C SER A 156 -22.29 13.01 -12.37
N ARG A 157 -21.01 12.63 -12.47
CA ARG A 157 -20.27 12.56 -13.73
C ARG A 157 -19.54 11.24 -13.84
N ARG A 158 -19.52 10.69 -15.05
CA ARG A 158 -18.69 9.55 -15.43
C ARG A 158 -17.87 9.97 -16.64
N LEU A 159 -16.55 9.91 -16.51
CA LEU A 159 -15.63 10.40 -17.53
C LEU A 159 -14.61 9.32 -17.85
N PRO A 160 -14.18 9.19 -19.13
CA PRO A 160 -13.08 8.31 -19.48
C PRO A 160 -11.77 8.89 -18.92
N ALA A 161 -11.14 8.16 -18.01
CA ALA A 161 -9.77 8.40 -17.62
C ALA A 161 -8.82 7.74 -18.64
N GLY A 162 -7.88 8.53 -19.15
CA GLY A 162 -6.75 7.97 -19.89
C GLY A 162 -5.92 7.02 -19.02
N GLU A 163 -4.80 6.55 -19.56
CA GLU A 163 -3.86 5.75 -18.77
C GLU A 163 -3.24 6.61 -17.66
N GLY A 164 -3.17 6.03 -16.46
CA GLY A 164 -2.60 6.69 -15.30
C GLY A 164 -1.08 6.76 -15.43
N ASP A 165 -0.51 7.91 -15.09
CA ASP A 165 0.93 8.05 -14.95
C ASP A 165 1.30 7.90 -13.47
N TYR A 166 2.34 7.13 -13.16
CA TYR A 166 2.79 6.91 -11.78
C TYR A 166 4.19 7.47 -11.59
N TYR A 167 4.32 8.41 -10.66
CA TYR A 167 5.58 9.06 -10.33
C TYR A 167 5.61 9.46 -8.86
N LEU A 168 6.70 9.14 -8.15
CA LEU A 168 6.93 9.48 -6.73
C LEU A 168 5.72 9.17 -5.83
N ASP A 169 5.27 7.91 -5.82
CA ASP A 169 4.12 7.45 -5.00
C ASP A 169 2.78 8.11 -5.32
N MET A 170 2.67 8.80 -6.46
CA MET A 170 1.47 9.48 -6.91
C MET A 170 1.01 8.95 -8.27
N TRP A 171 -0.27 8.58 -8.35
CA TRP A 171 -0.97 8.33 -9.60
C TRP A 171 -1.59 9.62 -10.11
N THR A 172 -1.36 9.95 -11.37
CA THR A 172 -1.96 11.08 -12.06
C THR A 172 -2.81 10.61 -13.23
N PHE A 173 -4.07 11.04 -13.26
CA PHE A 173 -4.96 10.84 -14.40
C PHE A 173 -5.35 12.21 -14.95
N ASN A 174 -5.20 12.40 -16.26
CA ASN A 174 -5.64 13.61 -16.94
C ASN A 174 -6.85 13.27 -17.81
N ILE A 175 -7.88 14.09 -17.71
CA ILE A 175 -9.16 13.93 -18.39
C ILE A 175 -9.46 15.26 -19.07
N GLN A 176 -9.72 15.19 -20.37
CA GLN A 176 -10.10 16.35 -21.16
C GLN A 176 -11.21 15.93 -22.12
N THR A 177 -12.40 16.45 -21.87
CA THR A 177 -13.56 16.32 -22.76
C THR A 177 -13.89 17.70 -23.35
N GLN A 178 -14.99 17.80 -24.11
CA GLN A 178 -15.48 19.10 -24.58
C GLN A 178 -16.00 19.98 -23.43
N GLN A 179 -16.45 19.37 -22.34
CA GLN A 179 -17.13 20.03 -21.23
C GLN A 179 -16.27 20.10 -19.96
N ASP A 180 -15.35 19.15 -19.80
CA ASP A 180 -14.61 18.96 -18.56
C ASP A 180 -13.11 18.92 -18.78
N ARG A 181 -12.38 19.61 -17.91
CA ARG A 181 -10.95 19.45 -17.73
C ARG A 181 -10.71 18.99 -16.30
N MET A 182 -10.24 17.75 -16.12
CA MET A 182 -10.02 17.19 -14.80
C MET A 182 -8.62 16.58 -14.69
N ARG A 183 -7.93 16.89 -13.60
CA ARG A 183 -6.68 16.24 -13.20
C ARG A 183 -6.85 15.61 -11.83
N ILE A 184 -6.67 14.29 -11.77
CA ILE A 184 -6.77 13.51 -10.53
C ILE A 184 -5.37 13.12 -10.10
N GLN A 185 -5.06 13.34 -8.83
CA GLN A 185 -3.79 12.99 -8.20
C GLN A 185 -4.10 12.15 -6.96
N ILE A 186 -3.70 10.88 -6.98
CA ILE A 186 -3.84 9.96 -5.84
C ILE A 186 -2.46 9.72 -5.28
N LEU A 187 -2.20 10.22 -4.08
CA LEU A 187 -0.92 10.04 -3.38
C LEU A 187 -1.06 8.91 -2.37
N ASP A 188 -0.19 7.90 -2.47
CA ASP A 188 -0.07 6.86 -1.47
C ASP A 188 0.61 7.42 -0.22
N GLY A 189 -0.13 7.46 0.88
CA GLY A 189 0.27 8.19 2.08
C GLY A 189 -0.89 8.41 3.02
N LEU A 190 -0.57 8.63 4.29
CA LEU A 190 -1.57 8.83 5.33
C LEU A 190 -2.49 10.01 4.99
N CYS A 191 -3.79 9.74 4.95
CA CYS A 191 -4.83 10.76 4.89
C CYS A 191 -5.75 10.61 6.10
N ARG A 192 -6.12 11.72 6.74
CA ARG A 192 -7.08 11.73 7.84
C ARG A 192 -8.32 12.49 7.39
N ASN A 193 -9.46 11.83 7.43
CA ASN A 193 -10.71 12.53 7.17
C ASN A 193 -10.98 13.47 8.35
N GLN A 194 -11.16 14.76 8.08
CA GLN A 194 -11.30 15.79 9.11
C GLN A 194 -12.49 15.55 10.05
N ARG A 195 -13.55 14.88 9.58
CA ARG A 195 -14.78 14.67 10.34
C ARG A 195 -14.65 13.57 11.39
N ASP A 196 -14.10 12.42 11.01
CA ASP A 196 -14.07 11.21 11.84
C ASP A 196 -12.66 10.85 12.31
N GLN A 197 -11.64 11.58 11.84
CA GLN A 197 -10.20 11.36 12.10
C GLN A 197 -9.71 9.96 11.72
N ILE A 198 -10.48 9.21 10.94
CA ILE A 198 -10.11 7.86 10.52
C ILE A 198 -8.91 7.94 9.58
N PRO A 199 -7.84 7.17 9.83
CA PRO A 199 -6.71 7.10 8.93
C PRO A 199 -7.04 6.27 7.68
N TYR A 200 -6.64 6.78 6.53
CA TYR A 200 -6.75 6.18 5.21
C TYR A 200 -5.36 6.08 4.55
N PRO A 201 -5.13 5.05 3.72
CA PRO A 201 -3.82 4.79 3.12
C PRO A 201 -3.45 5.69 1.94
N SER A 202 -4.40 6.47 1.43
CA SER A 202 -4.15 7.38 0.30
C SER A 202 -4.92 8.69 0.49
N SER A 203 -4.33 9.77 0.00
CA SER A 203 -5.02 11.04 -0.23
C SER A 203 -5.31 11.20 -1.71
N ILE A 204 -6.34 11.99 -2.03
CA ILE A 204 -6.69 12.34 -3.40
C ILE A 204 -6.88 13.86 -3.50
N GLN A 205 -6.40 14.42 -4.60
CA GLN A 205 -6.73 15.76 -5.05
C GLN A 205 -7.28 15.68 -6.48
N ILE A 206 -8.40 16.34 -6.72
CA ILE A 206 -9.03 16.45 -8.04
C ILE A 206 -9.11 17.94 -8.36
N ASN A 207 -8.42 18.37 -9.40
CA ASN A 207 -8.62 19.69 -9.99
C ASN A 207 -9.63 19.50 -11.13
N TRP A 208 -10.88 19.91 -10.95
CA TRP A 208 -11.96 19.76 -11.93
C TRP A 208 -12.46 21.13 -12.36
N ASN A 209 -12.19 21.48 -13.62
CA ASN A 209 -12.35 22.80 -14.19
C ASN A 209 -11.56 23.81 -13.33
N ASP A 210 -12.25 24.66 -12.56
CA ASP A 210 -11.65 25.63 -11.64
C ASP A 210 -11.83 25.26 -10.15
N GLN A 211 -12.37 24.08 -9.86
CA GLN A 211 -12.59 23.57 -8.50
C GLN A 211 -11.47 22.62 -8.08
N VAL A 212 -11.10 22.70 -6.80
CA VAL A 212 -10.14 21.77 -6.18
C VAL A 212 -10.86 20.98 -5.10
N LEU A 213 -10.95 19.67 -5.30
CA LEU A 213 -11.52 18.72 -4.35
C LEU A 213 -10.40 17.92 -3.70
N GLN A 214 -10.45 17.77 -2.38
CA GLN A 214 -9.47 17.00 -1.61
C GLN A 214 -10.19 15.96 -0.75
N GLY A 215 -9.62 14.77 -0.61
CA GLY A 215 -10.28 13.68 0.09
C GLY A 215 -9.33 12.56 0.49
N CYS A 216 -9.90 11.57 1.18
CA CYS A 216 -9.18 10.38 1.61
C CYS A 216 -9.73 9.13 0.94
N GLY A 217 -8.85 8.19 0.62
CA GLY A 217 -9.20 7.03 -0.20
C GLY A 217 -8.41 5.76 0.09
N ARG A 218 -8.77 4.70 -0.63
CA ARG A 218 -8.02 3.43 -0.65
C ARG A 218 -8.18 2.71 -1.97
N TRP A 219 -7.19 1.89 -2.28
CA TRP A 219 -7.25 0.91 -3.34
C TRP A 219 -8.06 -0.32 -2.88
N LEU A 220 -8.99 -0.79 -3.72
CA LEU A 220 -9.92 -1.89 -3.41
C LEU A 220 -9.53 -3.23 -4.05
N ALA A 221 -8.56 -3.24 -4.97
CA ALA A 221 -8.12 -4.47 -5.62
C ALA A 221 -7.23 -5.33 -4.70
N LYS A 222 -7.68 -6.57 -4.42
CA LYS A 222 -7.01 -7.59 -3.58
C LYS A 222 -5.52 -7.86 -3.88
N SER A 223 -5.02 -7.53 -5.06
CA SER A 223 -3.64 -7.85 -5.49
C SER A 223 -2.69 -6.66 -5.49
N GLY A 224 -3.10 -5.49 -4.99
CA GLY A 224 -2.32 -4.27 -5.22
C GLY A 224 -2.22 -3.92 -6.71
N TYR A 225 -3.13 -4.45 -7.55
CA TYR A 225 -3.30 -4.00 -8.93
C TYR A 225 -3.77 -2.55 -8.88
N ARG A 226 -2.79 -1.66 -8.96
CA ARG A 226 -2.91 -0.25 -9.29
C ARG A 226 -2.61 -0.20 -10.80
N PRO A 227 -3.56 0.32 -11.61
CA PRO A 227 -3.62 0.12 -13.06
C PRO A 227 -2.37 0.59 -13.79
#